data_AF-A0A7Y3AA27-F1
#
_entry.id   AF-A0A7Y3AA27-F1
#
_cell.length_a   1.000
_cell.length_b   1.000
_cell.length_c   1.000
_cell.angle_alpha   90.00
_cell.angle_beta   90.00
_cell.angle_gamma   90.00
#
_symmetry.space_group_name_H-M   'P 1'
#
loop_
_entity.id
_entity.type
_entity.pdbx_description
1 polymer ?
#
loop_
_entity_poly.entity_id
_entity_poly.type
_entity_poly.pdbx_seq_one_letter_code
_entity_poly.pdbx_strand_id
1 'polypeptide(L)' 'RWVVLDYGDLVVHLFEQETRAYYDLERLWADAPRIAMESVTP' A
#
# COMPACT_ATOMS: atom_id res chain seq x y z
N ARG A 1 12.03 -7.99 -0.93
CA ARG A 1 11.58 -8.10 0.49
C ARG A 1 10.20 -7.47 0.64
N TRP A 2 9.40 -8.00 1.58
CA TRP A 2 8.08 -7.50 1.92
C TRP A 2 7.91 -7.44 3.45
N VAL A 3 7.44 -6.30 3.96
CA VAL A 3 7.02 -6.12 5.36
C VAL A 3 5.56 -5.70 5.39
N VAL A 4 4.79 -6.28 6.31
CA VAL A 4 3.38 -5.98 6.55
C VAL A 4 3.23 -5.36 7.93
N LEU A 5 2.47 -4.27 8.02
CA LEU A 5 2.04 -3.65 9.27
C LEU A 5 0.51 -3.72 9.32
N ASP A 6 -0.04 -4.29 10.39
CA ASP A 6 -1.48 -4.48 10.59
C ASP A 6 -1.94 -3.66 11.80
N TYR A 7 -2.91 -2.79 11.59
CA TYR A 7 -3.53 -1.92 12.59
C TYR A 7 -5.04 -2.22 12.78
N GLY A 8 -5.52 -3.37 12.32
CA GLY A 8 -6.94 -3.76 12.35
C GLY A 8 -7.75 -3.12 11.22
N ASP A 9 -7.88 -1.80 11.22
CA ASP A 9 -8.66 -1.05 10.21
C ASP A 9 -7.80 -0.63 9.00
N LEU A 10 -6.48 -0.68 9.12
CA LEU A 10 -5.51 -0.28 8.10
C LEU A 10 -4.37 -1.30 8.01
N VAL A 11 -4.05 -1.73 6.79
CA VAL A 11 -2.88 -2.59 6.51
C VAL A 11 -1.93 -1.86 5.57
N VAL A 12 -0.66 -1.75 5.98
CA VAL A 12 0.40 -1.11 5.18
C VAL A 12 1.36 -2.17 4.65
N HIS A 13 1.56 -2.17 3.35
CA HIS A 13 2.49 -3.07 2.68
C HIS A 13 3.73 -2.30 2.22
N LEU A 14 4.90 -2.61 2.81
CA LEU A 14 6.19 -2.07 2.37
C LEU A 14 6.93 -3.10 1.52
N PHE A 15 7.15 -2.75 0.25
CA PHE A 15 7.79 -3.62 -0.72
C PHE A 15 9.13 -3.04 -1.20
N GLU A 16 10.10 -3.92 -1.43
CA GLU A 16 11.16 -3.63 -2.40
C GLU A 16 10.60 -3.66 -3.84
N GLN A 17 11.19 -2.90 -4.75
CA GLN A 17 10.64 -2.69 -6.11
C GLN A 17 10.37 -4.00 -6.86
N GLU A 18 11.33 -4.94 -6.88
CA GLU A 18 11.16 -6.22 -7.57
C GLU A 18 9.99 -7.04 -7.00
N THR A 19 9.86 -7.04 -5.67
CA THR A 19 8.77 -7.75 -4.98
C THR A 19 7.41 -7.11 -5.28
N ARG A 20 7.34 -5.76 -5.34
CA ARG A 20 6.13 -5.03 -5.72
C ARG A 20 5.67 -5.38 -7.12
N ALA A 21 6.60 -5.42 -8.08
CA ALA A 21 6.30 -5.76 -9.47
C ALA A 21 5.88 -7.22 -9.66
N TYR A 22 6.45 -8.14 -8.88
CA TYR A 22 6.09 -9.56 -8.93
C TYR A 22 4.67 -9.83 -8.42
N TYR A 23 4.30 -9.24 -7.27
CA TYR A 23 2.99 -9.49 -6.65
C TYR A 23 1.88 -8.61 -7.20
N ASP A 24 2.19 -7.40 -7.68
CA ASP A 24 1.27 -6.52 -8.40
C ASP A 24 -0.09 -6.33 -7.70
N LEU A 25 -0.07 -6.22 -6.36
CA LEU A 25 -1.29 -6.12 -5.54
C LEU A 25 -2.12 -4.88 -5.89
N GLU A 26 -1.51 -3.86 -6.49
CA GLU A 26 -2.21 -2.67 -6.97
C GLU A 26 -3.36 -2.98 -7.91
N ARG A 27 -3.24 -4.04 -8.71
CA ARG A 27 -4.32 -4.46 -9.62
C ARG A 27 -5.54 -4.97 -8.87
N LEU A 28 -5.36 -5.59 -7.71
CA LEU A 28 -6.48 -6.04 -6.87
C LEU A 28 -7.26 -4.86 -6.29
N TRP A 29 -6.57 -3.74 -6.02
CA TRP A 29 -7.15 -2.54 -5.42
C TRP A 29 -7.40 -1.42 -6.43
N ALA A 30 -7.27 -1.70 -7.73
CA ALA A 30 -7.32 -0.67 -8.77
C ALA A 30 -8.66 0.07 -8.81
N ASP A 31 -9.75 -0.62 -8.48
CA ASP A 31 -11.11 -0.09 -8.46
C ASP A 31 -11.52 0.52 -7.10
N ALA A 32 -10.64 0.44 -6.09
CA ALA A 32 -10.94 0.98 -4.78
C ALA A 32 -10.93 2.53 -4.81
N PRO A 33 -11.85 3.19 -4.09
CA PRO A 33 -11.85 4.65 -3.97
C PRO A 33 -10.51 5.14 -3.40
N ARG A 34 -9.91 6.13 -4.07
CA ARG A 34 -8.69 6.77 -3.55
C ARG A 34 -9.06 7.78 -2.47
N ILE A 35 -8.44 7.64 -1.31
CA ILE A 35 -8.56 8.60 -0.23
C ILE A 35 -7.50 9.68 -0.45
N ALA A 36 -7.94 10.94 -0.54
CA ALA A 36 -7.02 12.08 -0.64
C ALA A 36 -6.29 12.23 0.71
N MET A 37 -4.97 12.04 0.69
CA MET A 37 -4.14 12.26 1.85
C MET A 37 -3.72 13.73 1.88
N GLU A 38 -4.08 14.46 2.92
CA GLU A 38 -3.54 15.79 3.16
C GLU A 38 -2.07 15.66 3.57
N SER A 39 -1.20 16.41 2.90
CA SER A 39 0.19 16.50 3.32
C SER A 39 0.23 17.21 4.67
N VAL A 40 0.58 16.49 5.72
CA VAL A 40 0.93 17.10 7.01
C VAL A 40 2.27 17.81 6.78
N THR A 41 2.21 19.12 6.51
CA THR A 41 3.38 20.00 6.57
C THR A 41 3.84 20.04 8.02
N PRO A 42 5.12 19.74 8.32
CA PRO A 42 5.63 19.81 9.69
C PRO A 42 5.57 21.22 10.29
#